data_AF-A0A928YE51-F1
#
_entry.id   AF-A0A928YE51-F1
#
_cell.length_a   1.000
_cell.length_b   1.000
_cell.length_c   1.000
_cell.angle_alpha   90.00
_cell.angle_beta   90.00
_cell.angle_gamma   90.00
#
_symmetry.space_group_name_H-M   'P 1'
#
loop_
_entity.id
_entity.type
_entity.pdbx_description
1 polymer ?
#
loop_
_entity_poly.entity_id
_entity_poly.type
_entity_poly.pdbx_seq_one_letter_code
_entity_poly.pdbx_strand_id
1 'polypeptide(L)' 'MPWKGELFGWQAEYNPERSEVPLDSKMTFTPADFWIGESGIWFFSLIWEHGKHAEPEEFLDDRNIFL' A
#
# COMPACT_ATOMS: atom_id res chain seq x y z
N MET A 1 4.18 -14.09 0.02
CA MET A 1 5.18 -13.53 0.95
C MET A 1 5.23 -12.03 0.71
N PRO A 2 5.39 -11.21 1.75
CA PRO A 2 5.65 -9.79 1.57
C PRO A 2 6.97 -9.60 0.80
N TRP A 3 7.00 -8.60 -0.07
CA TRP A 3 8.21 -8.16 -0.76
C TRP A 3 8.60 -6.78 -0.23
N LYS A 4 9.90 -6.57 -0.02
CA LYS A 4 10.49 -5.28 0.37
C LYS A 4 11.70 -5.02 -0.51
N GLY A 5 11.88 -3.80 -0.96
CA GLY A 5 13.01 -3.43 -1.80
C GLY A 5 13.05 -1.94 -2.13
N GLU A 6 13.76 -1.64 -3.21
CA GLU A 6 13.91 -0.29 -3.72
C GLU A 6 13.46 -0.23 -5.19
N LEU A 7 12.73 0.82 -5.55
CA LEU A 7 12.31 1.12 -6.92
C LEU A 7 12.52 2.62 -7.18
N PHE A 8 13.20 2.96 -8.27
CA PHE A 8 13.54 4.35 -8.62
C PHE A 8 14.27 5.14 -7.51
N GLY A 9 15.05 4.46 -6.66
CA GLY A 9 15.74 5.09 -5.52
C GLY A 9 14.88 5.24 -4.26
N TRP A 10 13.62 4.80 -4.28
CA TRP A 10 12.70 4.89 -3.16
C TRP A 10 12.44 3.53 -2.54
N GLN A 11 12.28 3.50 -1.21
CA GLN A 11 11.82 2.31 -0.51
C GLN A 11 10.42 1.92 -1.00
N ALA A 12 10.21 0.63 -1.19
CA ALA A 12 8.93 0.09 -1.63
C ALA A 12 8.65 -1.25 -0.94
N GLU A 13 7.38 -1.53 -0.71
CA GLU A 13 6.91 -2.76 -0.09
C GLU A 13 5.59 -3.19 -0.71
N TYR A 14 5.43 -4.51 -0.84
CA TYR A 14 4.18 -5.14 -1.23
C TYR A 14 3.82 -6.19 -0.19
N ASN A 15 2.61 -6.08 0.36
CA ASN A 15 2.01 -7.08 1.23
C ASN A 15 0.87 -7.77 0.46
N PRO A 16 0.91 -9.11 0.29
CA PRO A 16 -0.18 -9.82 -0.34
C PRO A 16 -1.40 -9.89 0.59
N GLU A 17 -2.58 -10.05 -0.03
CA GLU A 17 -3.83 -10.34 0.66
C GLU A 17 -3.69 -11.54 1.59
N ARG A 18 -4.27 -11.44 2.78
CA ARG A 18 -4.32 -12.52 3.76
C ARG A 18 -5.76 -12.76 4.19
N SER A 19 -6.11 -14.03 4.35
CA SER A 19 -7.43 -14.43 4.88
C SER A 19 -7.61 -14.10 6.37
N GLU A 20 -6.53 -13.76 7.07
CA GLU A 20 -6.58 -13.34 8.46
C GLU A 20 -7.20 -11.95 8.58
N VAL A 21 -8.14 -11.79 9.52
CA VAL A 21 -8.78 -10.51 9.81
C VAL A 21 -7.95 -9.77 10.86
N PRO A 22 -7.65 -8.48 10.67
CA PRO A 22 -6.97 -7.69 11.71
C PRO A 22 -7.78 -7.69 13.01
N LEU A 23 -7.11 -7.81 14.15
CA LEU A 23 -7.76 -7.80 15.47
C LEU A 23 -8.65 -6.57 15.62
N ASP A 24 -9.87 -6.76 16.12
CA ASP A 24 -10.89 -5.71 16.31
C ASP A 24 -11.30 -4.95 15.04
N SER A 25 -11.09 -5.52 13.85
CA SER A 25 -11.58 -4.98 12.58
C SER A 25 -12.91 -5.60 12.15
N LYS A 26 -13.73 -4.84 11.42
CA LYS A 26 -14.94 -5.34 10.73
C LYS A 26 -14.64 -5.96 9.36
N MET A 27 -13.37 -6.00 8.98
CA MET A 27 -12.94 -6.55 7.70
C MET A 27 -13.13 -8.07 7.67
N THR A 28 -13.34 -8.62 6.48
CA THR A 28 -13.46 -10.07 6.26
C THR A 28 -12.14 -10.73 5.82
N PHE A 29 -11.13 -9.91 5.51
CA PHE A 29 -9.77 -10.30 5.14
C PHE A 29 -8.83 -9.10 5.35
N THR A 30 -7.52 -9.32 5.33
CA THR A 30 -6.52 -8.24 5.23
C THR A 30 -6.20 -8.01 3.75
N PRO A 31 -6.44 -6.81 3.20
CA PRO A 31 -6.24 -6.52 1.79
C PRO A 31 -4.76 -6.59 1.42
N ALA A 32 -4.50 -6.75 0.12
CA ALA A 32 -3.16 -6.50 -0.40
C ALA A 32 -2.89 -4.99 -0.39
N ASP A 33 -1.64 -4.62 -0.11
CA ASP A 33 -1.16 -3.25 -0.23
C ASP A 33 0.19 -3.19 -0.93
N PHE A 34 0.40 -2.11 -1.66
CA PHE A 34 1.70 -1.70 -2.17
C PHE A 34 1.94 -0.26 -1.75
N TRP A 35 3.16 0.07 -1.38
CA TRP A 35 3.56 1.46 -1.24
C TRP A 35 4.99 1.69 -1.68
N ILE A 36 5.28 2.94 -2.06
CA ILE A 36 6.60 3.43 -2.44
C ILE A 36 6.78 4.87 -1.95
N GLY A 37 8.01 5.19 -1.54
CA GLY A 37 8.38 6.54 -1.15
C GLY A 37 8.55 6.69 0.36
N GLU A 38 8.51 7.94 0.81
CA GLU A 38 8.68 8.34 2.21
C GLU A 38 7.60 9.33 2.59
N SER A 39 6.83 8.98 3.63
CA SER A 39 5.75 9.80 4.16
C SER A 39 6.27 11.20 4.54
N GLY A 40 5.58 12.25 4.09
CA GLY A 40 6.03 13.62 4.32
C GLY A 40 7.12 14.11 3.38
N ILE A 41 7.52 13.38 2.34
CA ILE A 41 8.31 13.91 1.22
C ILE A 41 7.52 13.69 -0.08
N TRP A 42 7.37 12.42 -0.43
CA TRP A 42 6.59 11.93 -1.55
C TRP A 42 6.27 10.46 -1.28
N PHE A 43 5.00 10.10 -1.37
CA PHE A 43 4.54 8.75 -1.08
C PHE A 43 3.38 8.37 -1.99
N PHE A 44 3.41 7.16 -2.52
CA PHE A 44 2.31 6.58 -3.29
C PHE A 44 1.97 5.20 -2.77
N SER A 45 0.67 4.88 -2.70
CA SER A 45 0.20 3.56 -2.30
C SER A 45 -1.01 3.09 -3.07
N LEU A 46 -1.14 1.77 -3.18
CA LEU A 46 -2.28 1.03 -3.72
C LEU A 46 -2.82 0.10 -2.63
N ILE A 47 -4.13 0.07 -2.43
CA ILE A 47 -4.78 -0.85 -1.49
C ILE A 47 -5.94 -1.57 -2.18
N TRP A 48 -5.94 -2.90 -2.18
CA TRP A 48 -7.04 -3.71 -2.72
C TRP A 48 -8.15 -3.89 -1.68
N GLU A 49 -8.81 -2.80 -1.25
CA GLU A 49 -9.83 -2.83 -0.19
C GLU A 49 -10.99 -3.78 -0.48
N HIS A 50 -11.31 -3.99 -1.76
CA HIS A 50 -12.37 -4.88 -2.22
C HIS A 50 -11.87 -6.25 -2.70
N GLY A 51 -10.61 -6.58 -2.38
CA GLY A 51 -9.97 -7.85 -2.66
C GLY A 51 -9.21 -7.86 -3.98
N LYS A 52 -8.32 -8.84 -4.14
CA LYS A 52 -7.36 -8.95 -5.26
C LYS A 52 -7.94 -8.99 -6.69
N HIS A 53 -9.25 -9.15 -6.83
CA HIS A 53 -9.95 -9.19 -8.11
C HIS A 53 -10.65 -7.87 -8.46
N ALA A 54 -10.58 -6.88 -7.57
CA ALA A 54 -11.04 -5.51 -7.81
C ALA A 54 -9.85 -4.60 -8.14
N GLU A 55 -10.16 -3.39 -8.64
CA GLU A 55 -9.15 -2.34 -8.78
C GLU A 55 -8.71 -1.85 -7.39
N PRO A 56 -7.42 -1.50 -7.20
CA PRO A 56 -6.97 -0.91 -5.95
C PRO A 56 -7.43 0.54 -5.82
N GLU A 57 -7.60 0.98 -4.57
CA GLU A 57 -7.66 2.39 -4.25
C GLU A 57 -6.25 2.99 -4.28
N GLU A 58 -6.14 4.17 -4.87
CA GLU A 58 -4.86 4.87 -5.00
C GLU A 58 -4.78 6.04 -4.02
N PHE A 59 -3.59 6.24 -3.45
CA PHE A 59 -3.30 7.41 -2.64
C PHE A 59 -1.93 7.97 -3.01
N LEU A 60 -1.87 9.30 -3.18
CA LEU A 60 -0.66 10.06 -3.44
C LEU A 60 -0.54 11.18 -2.40
N ASP A 61 0.62 11.26 -1.75
CA ASP A 61 1.05 12.39 -0.95
C ASP A 61 2.28 13.02 -1.60
N ASP A 62 2.09 14.16 -2.25
CA ASP A 62 3.12 14.92 -2.98
C ASP A 62 3.32 16.33 -2.40
N ARG A 63 2.80 16.58 -1.18
CA ARG A 63 2.71 17.93 -0.58
C ARG A 63 4.04 18.65 -0.40
N ASN A 64 5.16 17.93 -0.42
CA ASN A 64 6.51 18.49 -0.26
C ASN A 64 7.36 18.43 -1.53
N ILE A 65 6.75 18.12 -2.68
CA ILE A 65 7.35 18.36 -3.99
C ILE A 65 6.93 19.77 -4.44
N PHE A 66 7.80 20.75 -4.20
CA PHE A 66 7.67 22.07 -4.80
C PHE A 66 8.37 22.06 -6.17
N LEU A 67 7.61 22.25 -7.25
CA LEU A 67 8.12 22.40 -8.62
C LEU A 67 8.63 23.83 -8.87
#